data_AF-A0A415I1E3-F1
#
_entry.id   AF-A0A415I1E3-F1
#
_cell.length_a   1.000
_cell.length_b   1.000
_cell.length_c   1.000
_cell.angle_alpha   90.00
_cell.angle_beta   90.00
_cell.angle_gamma   90.00
#
_symmetry.space_group_name_H-M   'P 1'
#
loop_
_entity.id
_entity.type
_entity.pdbx_description
1 polymer ?
#
loop_
_entity_poly.entity_id
_entity_poly.type
_entity_poly.pdbx_seq_one_letter_code
_entity_poly.pdbx_strand_id
1 'polypeptide(L)'
;MAITKLMHMKEAPAVPHRHLANAVQYILDEKNNEAKTCDGLYVGGNAGYNSEDIIKTFLDTKELYGKLHGRQGYHFVISFEPGETDADEAYKITKEFAKKYLGENYDYVFATHIDKNHIHSHLIFNSVGRTDGYKYRYENGDWERYIQPVTDEICMEHGLKPLKFEENKKKGLSYAEWNEKKNGRMNWTHVIRADIDLALKHSDTLPEFMEHMKMA
;
A
#
# COMPACT_ATOMS: atom_id res chain seq x y z
N MET A 1 7.62 13.11 -11.14
CA MET A 1 7.69 11.71 -11.59
C MET A 1 6.78 10.88 -10.71
N ALA A 2 6.04 9.93 -11.30
CA ALA A 2 5.20 9.02 -10.53
C ALA A 2 5.97 7.78 -10.05
N ILE A 3 5.75 7.36 -8.81
CA ILE A 3 6.28 6.11 -8.26
C ILE A 3 5.16 5.19 -7.81
N THR A 4 5.25 3.92 -8.18
CA THR A 4 4.30 2.90 -7.76
C THR A 4 4.87 2.06 -6.63
N LYS A 5 4.08 1.77 -5.60
CA LYS A 5 4.44 0.85 -4.52
C LYS A 5 3.38 -0.22 -4.36
N LEU A 6 3.79 -1.49 -4.37
CA LEU A 6 2.90 -2.63 -4.15
C LEU A 6 3.04 -3.17 -2.72
N MET A 7 1.91 -3.36 -2.05
CA MET A 7 1.79 -4.02 -0.76
C MET A 7 0.75 -5.14 -0.86
N HIS A 8 0.67 -5.98 0.17
CA HIS A 8 -0.34 -7.03 0.26
C HIS A 8 -1.00 -7.09 1.63
N MET A 9 -2.21 -7.62 1.68
CA MET A 9 -2.97 -7.84 2.91
C MET A 9 -3.05 -9.34 3.19
N LYS A 10 -2.61 -9.75 4.38
CA LYS A 10 -2.81 -11.11 4.89
C LYS A 10 -4.15 -11.22 5.58
N GLU A 11 -4.66 -12.44 5.70
CA GLU A 11 -5.85 -12.70 6.51
C GLU A 11 -5.66 -12.26 7.97
N ALA A 12 -6.77 -11.86 8.61
CA ALA A 12 -6.78 -11.59 10.04
C ALA A 12 -7.19 -12.85 10.82
N PRO A 13 -6.77 -13.00 12.11
CA PRO A 13 -6.95 -14.25 12.85
C PRO A 13 -8.39 -14.75 13.06
N ALA A 14 -9.39 -13.85 13.09
CA ALA A 14 -10.79 -14.20 13.37
C ALA A 14 -11.69 -14.06 12.14
N VAL A 15 -11.64 -12.89 11.50
CA VAL A 15 -12.37 -12.60 10.26
C VAL A 15 -11.32 -12.45 9.15
N PRO A 16 -11.13 -13.46 8.27
CA PRO A 16 -10.03 -13.46 7.32
C PRO A 16 -9.92 -12.18 6.50
N HIS A 17 -11.03 -11.66 5.99
CA HIS A 17 -11.05 -10.49 5.11
C HIS A 17 -11.00 -9.13 5.83
N ARG A 18 -10.90 -9.08 7.16
CA ARG A 18 -10.96 -7.83 7.93
C ARG A 18 -9.91 -6.79 7.52
N HIS A 19 -8.68 -7.20 7.22
CA HIS A 19 -7.65 -6.26 6.75
C HIS A 19 -7.98 -5.69 5.35
N LEU A 20 -8.57 -6.50 4.48
CA LEU A 20 -9.04 -6.06 3.17
C LEU A 20 -10.18 -5.06 3.32
N ALA A 21 -11.17 -5.37 4.16
CA ALA A 21 -12.30 -4.49 4.44
C ALA A 21 -11.83 -3.12 4.96
N ASN A 22 -10.96 -3.13 5.98
CA ASN A 22 -10.40 -1.89 6.53
C ASN A 22 -9.64 -1.07 5.48
N ALA A 23 -8.94 -1.74 4.56
CA ALA A 23 -8.20 -1.06 3.49
C ALA A 23 -9.14 -0.44 2.45
N VAL A 24 -10.19 -1.14 2.04
CA VAL A 24 -11.22 -0.61 1.12
C VAL A 24 -11.89 0.61 1.74
N GLN A 25 -12.40 0.50 2.97
CA GLN A 25 -13.03 1.61 3.69
C GLN A 25 -12.08 2.81 3.87
N TYR A 26 -10.78 2.54 4.08
CA TYR A 26 -9.78 3.58 4.20
C TYR A 26 -9.56 4.35 2.89
N ILE A 27 -9.46 3.65 1.75
CA ILE A 27 -9.20 4.33 0.47
C ILE A 27 -10.44 5.08 -0.03
N LEU A 28 -11.65 4.61 0.30
CA LEU A 28 -12.89 5.32 0.05
C LEU A 28 -13.12 6.49 1.03
N ASP A 29 -12.32 6.56 2.10
CA ASP A 29 -12.38 7.62 3.09
C ASP A 29 -13.75 7.76 3.79
N GLU A 30 -14.46 6.65 3.97
CA GLU A 30 -15.81 6.62 4.58
C GLU A 30 -15.86 7.28 5.97
N LYS A 31 -14.76 7.20 6.73
CA LYS A 31 -14.68 7.79 8.08
C LYS A 31 -14.69 9.32 8.09
N ASN A 32 -14.32 9.95 6.99
CA ASN A 32 -14.26 11.41 6.88
C ASN A 32 -15.25 11.93 5.82
N ASN A 33 -16.34 11.19 5.60
CA ASN A 33 -17.37 11.50 4.60
C ASN A 33 -16.75 11.73 3.21
N GLU A 34 -15.80 10.87 2.82
CA GLU A 34 -15.22 10.82 1.47
C GLU A 34 -14.45 12.09 1.04
N ALA A 35 -14.17 13.00 1.99
CA ALA A 35 -13.55 14.30 1.73
C ALA A 35 -12.21 14.20 0.99
N LYS A 36 -11.40 13.15 1.26
CA LYS A 36 -10.13 12.93 0.54
C LYS A 36 -10.32 12.60 -0.94
N THR A 37 -11.50 12.17 -1.34
CA THR A 37 -11.82 11.72 -2.71
C THR A 37 -12.75 12.68 -3.44
N CYS A 38 -12.94 13.89 -2.91
CA CYS A 38 -13.91 14.87 -3.40
C CYS A 38 -15.33 14.28 -3.41
N ASP A 39 -15.81 13.84 -2.24
CA ASP A 39 -17.15 13.27 -2.05
C ASP A 39 -17.42 12.09 -3.00
N GLY A 40 -16.43 11.20 -3.14
CA GLY A 40 -16.50 10.00 -3.97
C GLY A 40 -16.23 10.22 -5.46
N LEU A 41 -16.07 11.47 -5.93
CA LEU A 41 -15.83 11.77 -7.35
C LEU A 41 -14.60 11.06 -7.91
N TYR A 42 -13.53 10.96 -7.12
CA TYR A 42 -12.28 10.33 -7.53
C TYR A 42 -12.16 8.85 -7.15
N VAL A 43 -13.29 8.15 -7.03
CA VAL A 43 -13.37 6.70 -6.84
C VAL A 43 -13.72 6.01 -8.17
N GLY A 44 -13.13 4.84 -8.41
CA GLY A 44 -13.43 4.03 -9.58
C GLY A 44 -13.06 2.56 -9.37
N GLY A 45 -13.47 1.69 -10.28
CA GLY A 45 -13.22 0.25 -10.15
C GLY A 45 -14.19 -0.58 -10.97
N ASN A 46 -14.05 -1.90 -10.85
CA ASN A 46 -14.97 -2.87 -11.46
C ASN A 46 -15.64 -3.79 -10.41
N ALA A 47 -15.47 -3.48 -9.12
CA ALA A 47 -15.91 -4.33 -8.01
C ALA A 47 -17.11 -3.80 -7.22
N GLY A 48 -17.57 -2.57 -7.48
CA GLY A 48 -18.70 -1.96 -6.77
C GLY A 48 -18.53 -0.46 -6.56
N TYR A 49 -19.49 0.15 -5.85
CA TYR A 49 -19.55 1.59 -5.60
C TYR A 49 -19.24 1.98 -4.14
N ASN A 50 -19.64 1.13 -3.18
CA ASN A 50 -19.39 1.33 -1.74
C ASN A 50 -18.56 0.15 -1.18
N SER A 51 -18.05 0.29 0.04
CA SER A 51 -17.19 -0.75 0.61
C SER A 51 -17.88 -2.11 0.76
N GLU A 52 -19.16 -2.15 1.11
CA GLU A 52 -19.91 -3.40 1.29
C GLU A 52 -19.97 -4.20 -0.02
N ASP A 53 -20.36 -3.56 -1.12
CA ASP A 53 -20.43 -4.18 -2.45
C ASP A 53 -19.05 -4.65 -2.94
N ILE A 54 -18.02 -3.83 -2.73
CA ILE A 54 -16.65 -4.15 -3.14
C ILE A 54 -16.12 -5.36 -2.36
N ILE A 55 -16.29 -5.35 -1.03
CA ILE A 55 -15.85 -6.45 -0.17
C ILE A 55 -16.61 -7.72 -0.55
N LYS A 56 -17.92 -7.62 -0.77
CA LYS A 56 -18.76 -8.74 -1.21
C LYS A 56 -18.26 -9.31 -2.54
N THR A 57 -18.03 -8.48 -3.55
CA THR A 57 -17.50 -8.94 -4.85
C THR A 57 -16.17 -9.67 -4.71
N PHE A 58 -15.25 -9.13 -3.90
CA PHE A 58 -13.96 -9.78 -3.66
C PHE A 58 -14.12 -11.15 -2.97
N LEU A 59 -15.05 -11.25 -2.03
CA LEU A 59 -15.35 -12.50 -1.31
C LEU A 59 -16.05 -13.52 -2.21
N ASP A 60 -17.03 -13.10 -3.01
CA ASP A 60 -17.75 -13.96 -3.95
C ASP A 60 -16.78 -14.61 -4.94
N THR A 61 -15.85 -13.82 -5.52
CA THR A 61 -14.78 -14.37 -6.38
C THR A 61 -13.92 -15.40 -5.65
N LYS A 62 -13.54 -15.15 -4.39
CA LYS A 62 -12.74 -16.09 -3.61
C LYS A 62 -13.51 -17.36 -3.27
N GLU A 63 -14.80 -17.23 -2.95
CA GLU A 63 -15.67 -18.35 -2.63
C GLU A 63 -15.88 -19.24 -3.86
N LEU A 64 -16.13 -18.63 -5.02
CA LEU A 64 -16.26 -19.31 -6.31
C LEU A 64 -15.08 -20.25 -6.59
N TYR A 65 -13.86 -19.82 -6.27
CA TYR A 65 -12.64 -20.60 -6.49
C TYR A 65 -12.11 -21.33 -5.25
N GLY A 66 -12.86 -21.34 -4.13
CA GLY A 66 -12.45 -22.01 -2.89
C GLY A 66 -11.18 -21.44 -2.23
N LYS A 67 -10.92 -20.14 -2.38
CA LYS A 67 -9.66 -19.46 -2.02
C LYS A 67 -9.85 -18.32 -1.01
N LEU A 68 -10.73 -18.53 -0.02
CA LEU A 68 -11.04 -17.55 1.04
C LEU A 68 -9.86 -17.22 1.97
N HIS A 69 -8.88 -18.14 2.08
CA HIS A 69 -7.78 -18.02 3.03
C HIS A 69 -6.45 -17.54 2.43
N GLY A 70 -5.57 -17.08 3.32
CA GLY A 70 -4.23 -16.59 3.03
C GLY A 70 -4.21 -15.11 2.64
N ARG A 71 -3.53 -14.77 1.54
CA ARG A 71 -3.46 -13.39 1.06
C ARG A 71 -4.85 -12.94 0.58
N GLN A 72 -5.33 -11.83 1.13
CA GLN A 72 -6.69 -11.32 0.90
C GLN A 72 -6.76 -10.36 -0.28
N GLY A 73 -5.71 -9.57 -0.49
CA GLY A 73 -5.63 -8.65 -1.62
C GLY A 73 -4.28 -7.98 -1.70
N TYR A 74 -4.15 -7.11 -2.69
CA TYR A 74 -2.98 -6.29 -2.94
C TYR A 74 -3.37 -4.83 -2.98
N HIS A 75 -2.41 -3.95 -2.69
CA HIS A 75 -2.62 -2.52 -2.59
C HIS A 75 -1.47 -1.78 -3.26
N PHE A 76 -1.77 -1.17 -4.39
CA PHE A 76 -0.91 -0.20 -5.05
C PHE A 76 -1.11 1.20 -4.47
N VAL A 77 0.00 1.91 -4.27
CA VAL A 77 0.01 3.36 -4.08
C VAL A 77 0.80 3.97 -5.23
N ILE A 78 0.16 4.83 -6.01
CA ILE A 78 0.79 5.59 -7.09
C ILE A 78 0.91 7.03 -6.57
N SER A 79 2.13 7.52 -6.39
CA SER A 79 2.38 8.85 -5.84
C SER A 79 3.05 9.73 -6.89
N PHE A 80 2.54 10.95 -7.05
CA PHE A 80 3.04 11.93 -7.99
C PHE A 80 3.89 12.99 -7.26
N GLU A 81 4.80 13.65 -7.97
CA GLU A 81 5.55 14.76 -7.37
C GLU A 81 4.61 15.93 -7.03
N PRO A 82 4.86 16.68 -5.94
CA PRO A 82 4.06 17.86 -5.61
C PRO A 82 3.99 18.85 -6.79
N GLY A 83 2.78 19.17 -7.23
CA GLY A 83 2.54 20.11 -8.33
C GLY A 83 2.78 19.56 -9.73
N GLU A 84 3.13 18.28 -9.89
CA GLU A 84 3.32 17.66 -11.21
C GLU A 84 1.99 17.36 -11.92
N THR A 85 0.96 17.04 -11.15
CA THR A 85 -0.35 16.64 -11.68
C THR A 85 -1.47 17.14 -10.76
N ASP A 86 -2.70 17.14 -11.27
CA ASP A 86 -3.92 17.41 -10.52
C ASP A 86 -4.71 16.11 -10.26
N ALA A 87 -5.83 16.24 -9.55
CA ALA A 87 -6.64 15.08 -9.15
C ALA A 87 -7.34 14.40 -10.34
N ASP A 88 -7.82 15.18 -11.31
CA ASP A 88 -8.48 14.67 -12.52
C ASP A 88 -7.52 13.82 -13.35
N GLU A 89 -6.30 14.32 -13.55
CA GLU A 89 -5.29 13.64 -14.34
C GLU A 89 -4.72 12.42 -13.61
N ALA A 90 -4.45 12.52 -12.31
CA ALA A 90 -4.06 11.38 -11.49
C ALA A 90 -5.14 10.27 -11.47
N TYR A 91 -6.43 10.64 -11.47
CA TYR A 91 -7.53 9.69 -11.59
C TYR A 91 -7.51 8.97 -12.94
N LYS A 92 -7.33 9.68 -14.06
CA LYS A 92 -7.22 9.07 -15.39
C LYS A 92 -6.04 8.11 -15.47
N ILE A 93 -4.85 8.55 -15.05
CA ILE A 93 -3.64 7.72 -15.02
C ILE A 93 -3.87 6.45 -14.20
N THR A 94 -4.49 6.56 -13.02
CA THR A 94 -4.77 5.40 -12.16
C THR A 94 -5.78 4.45 -12.80
N LYS A 95 -6.83 4.99 -13.44
CA LYS A 95 -7.82 4.20 -14.16
C LYS A 95 -7.19 3.43 -15.32
N GLU A 96 -6.32 4.08 -16.08
CA GLU A 96 -5.59 3.45 -17.18
C GLU A 96 -4.59 2.42 -16.68
N PHE A 97 -3.88 2.70 -15.58
CA PHE A 97 -3.00 1.73 -14.93
C PHE A 97 -3.77 0.49 -14.50
N ALA A 98 -4.91 0.65 -13.83
CA ALA A 98 -5.74 -0.47 -13.40
C ALA A 98 -6.20 -1.30 -14.60
N LYS A 99 -6.68 -0.64 -15.67
CA LYS A 99 -7.12 -1.33 -16.90
C LYS A 99 -5.97 -2.05 -17.62
N LYS A 100 -4.80 -1.44 -17.72
CA LYS A 100 -3.65 -1.98 -18.45
C LYS A 100 -2.94 -3.10 -17.68
N TYR A 101 -2.78 -2.93 -16.36
CA TYR A 101 -2.05 -3.88 -15.52
C TYR A 101 -2.92 -5.04 -15.04
N LEU A 102 -4.16 -4.76 -14.62
CA LEU A 102 -5.07 -5.78 -14.07
C LEU A 102 -6.10 -6.25 -15.11
N GLY A 103 -6.61 -5.32 -15.92
CA GLY A 103 -7.66 -5.58 -16.91
C GLY A 103 -8.89 -6.25 -16.28
N GLU A 104 -9.58 -7.08 -17.07
CA GLU A 104 -10.76 -7.82 -16.60
C GLU A 104 -10.40 -9.07 -15.79
N ASN A 105 -9.11 -9.34 -15.56
CA ASN A 105 -8.66 -10.54 -14.86
C ASN A 105 -8.81 -10.46 -13.35
N TYR A 106 -8.93 -9.25 -12.77
CA TYR A 106 -9.05 -9.06 -11.33
C TYR A 106 -10.18 -8.11 -10.95
N ASP A 107 -10.82 -8.36 -9.80
CA ASP A 107 -11.66 -7.35 -9.16
C ASP A 107 -10.77 -6.28 -8.54
N TYR A 108 -11.10 -5.01 -8.73
CA TYR A 108 -10.36 -3.89 -8.17
C TYR A 108 -11.22 -2.66 -7.90
N VAL A 109 -10.72 -1.84 -6.98
CA VAL A 109 -11.20 -0.49 -6.66
C VAL A 109 -10.01 0.43 -6.52
N PHE A 110 -10.12 1.67 -6.95
CA PHE A 110 -9.14 2.71 -6.72
C PHE A 110 -9.78 4.02 -6.28
N ALA A 111 -8.98 4.84 -5.62
CA ALA A 111 -9.34 6.18 -5.17
C ALA A 111 -8.14 7.12 -5.25
N THR A 112 -8.33 8.34 -5.77
CA THR A 112 -7.32 9.40 -5.70
C THR A 112 -7.56 10.27 -4.47
N HIS A 113 -6.50 10.46 -3.66
CA HIS A 113 -6.53 11.24 -2.43
C HIS A 113 -5.94 12.64 -2.65
N ILE A 114 -6.67 13.67 -2.21
CA ILE A 114 -6.33 15.10 -2.39
C ILE A 114 -5.98 15.82 -1.08
N ASP A 115 -5.81 15.08 0.02
CA ASP A 115 -5.68 15.60 1.39
C ASP A 115 -4.24 15.91 1.82
N LYS A 116 -3.26 15.62 0.96
CA LYS A 116 -1.84 15.86 1.22
C LYS A 116 -1.29 16.86 0.22
N ASN A 117 -0.09 17.38 0.53
CA ASN A 117 0.66 18.27 -0.36
C ASN A 117 0.99 17.67 -1.74
N HIS A 118 0.81 16.36 -1.92
CA HIS A 118 0.95 15.69 -3.21
C HIS A 118 -0.23 14.77 -3.45
N ILE A 119 -0.64 14.70 -4.72
CA ILE A 119 -1.66 13.78 -5.18
C ILE A 119 -1.10 12.37 -5.16
N HIS A 120 -1.92 11.43 -4.70
CA HIS A 120 -1.59 10.02 -4.71
C HIS A 120 -2.86 9.20 -4.85
N SER A 121 -2.77 8.07 -5.52
CA SER A 121 -3.89 7.19 -5.76
C SER A 121 -3.62 5.83 -5.11
N HIS A 122 -4.68 5.27 -4.56
CA HIS A 122 -4.70 3.95 -3.97
C HIS A 122 -5.47 3.02 -4.89
N LEU A 123 -4.94 1.86 -5.24
CA LEU A 123 -5.61 0.83 -6.03
C LEU A 123 -5.53 -0.50 -5.28
N ILE A 124 -6.66 -1.03 -4.85
CA ILE A 124 -6.79 -2.33 -4.19
C ILE A 124 -7.36 -3.33 -5.17
N PHE A 125 -6.76 -4.51 -5.27
CA PHE A 125 -7.25 -5.58 -6.13
C PHE A 125 -7.22 -6.95 -5.46
N ASN A 126 -8.07 -7.83 -5.96
CA ASN A 126 -8.28 -9.17 -5.43
C ASN A 126 -7.00 -10.01 -5.58
N SER A 127 -6.66 -10.81 -4.58
CA SER A 127 -5.52 -11.72 -4.69
C SER A 127 -5.78 -12.92 -5.59
N VAL A 128 -7.03 -13.13 -6.00
CA VAL A 128 -7.51 -14.22 -6.86
C VAL A 128 -8.05 -13.59 -8.14
N GLY A 129 -7.63 -14.10 -9.30
CA GLY A 129 -8.15 -13.69 -10.60
C GLY A 129 -9.61 -14.11 -10.74
N ARG A 130 -10.46 -13.20 -11.18
CA ARG A 130 -11.90 -13.46 -11.38
C ARG A 130 -12.19 -14.32 -12.60
N THR A 131 -11.30 -14.31 -13.59
CA THR A 131 -11.46 -15.05 -14.86
C THR A 131 -10.93 -16.48 -14.80
N ASP A 132 -9.84 -16.72 -14.05
CA ASP A 132 -9.11 -17.99 -14.06
C ASP A 132 -8.93 -18.62 -12.67
N GLY A 133 -9.28 -17.89 -11.61
CA GLY A 133 -9.10 -18.31 -10.23
C GLY A 133 -7.65 -18.38 -9.76
N TYR A 134 -6.64 -18.05 -10.57
CA TYR A 134 -5.24 -18.10 -10.15
C TYR A 134 -4.93 -17.00 -9.14
N LYS A 135 -4.01 -17.28 -8.20
CA LYS A 135 -3.58 -16.25 -7.25
C LYS A 135 -2.51 -15.38 -7.90
N TYR A 136 -2.65 -14.05 -7.77
CA TYR A 136 -1.63 -13.14 -8.22
C TYR A 136 -0.31 -13.43 -7.50
N ARG A 137 0.77 -13.55 -8.28
CA ARG A 137 2.11 -13.87 -7.82
C ARG A 137 3.01 -12.67 -8.12
N TYR A 138 3.67 -12.19 -7.07
CA TYR A 138 4.72 -11.19 -7.17
C TYR A 138 6.07 -11.88 -6.91
N GLU A 139 7.03 -11.62 -7.79
CA GLU A 139 8.41 -12.05 -7.67
C GLU A 139 9.35 -10.84 -7.50
N ASN A 140 10.49 -11.07 -6.84
CA ASN A 140 11.49 -10.02 -6.67
C ASN A 140 11.99 -9.56 -8.04
N GLY A 141 11.81 -8.27 -8.33
CA GLY A 141 12.16 -7.65 -9.61
C GLY A 141 10.95 -7.37 -10.51
N ASP A 142 9.76 -7.93 -10.24
CA ASP A 142 8.56 -7.63 -11.03
C ASP A 142 8.20 -6.15 -11.02
N TRP A 143 8.52 -5.47 -9.93
CA TRP A 143 8.32 -4.03 -9.85
C TRP A 143 9.09 -3.27 -10.94
N GLU A 144 10.38 -3.56 -11.09
CA GLU A 144 11.24 -2.92 -12.08
C GLU A 144 10.94 -3.40 -13.50
N ARG A 145 10.56 -4.68 -13.66
CA ARG A 145 10.35 -5.30 -14.97
C ARG A 145 8.98 -5.02 -15.59
N TYR A 146 7.93 -4.93 -14.77
CA TYR A 146 6.55 -4.95 -15.25
C TYR A 146 5.67 -3.85 -14.65
N ILE A 147 5.83 -3.50 -13.37
CA ILE A 147 4.91 -2.55 -12.70
C ILE A 147 5.29 -1.10 -13.02
N GLN A 148 6.51 -0.68 -12.66
CA GLN A 148 6.95 0.70 -12.85
C GLN A 148 7.01 1.09 -14.33
N PRO A 149 7.45 0.22 -15.27
CA PRO A 149 7.39 0.54 -16.70
C PRO A 149 5.97 0.86 -17.20
N VAL A 150 4.94 0.17 -16.71
CA VAL A 150 3.53 0.48 -17.06
C VAL A 150 3.12 1.85 -16.51
N THR A 151 3.53 2.18 -15.28
CA THR A 151 3.30 3.52 -14.72
C THR A 151 4.01 4.60 -15.54
N ASP A 152 5.27 4.39 -15.89
CA ASP A 152 6.09 5.34 -16.65
C ASP A 152 5.53 5.58 -18.06
N GLU A 153 5.12 4.51 -18.75
CA GLU A 153 4.51 4.58 -20.08
C GLU A 153 3.24 5.43 -20.06
N ILE A 154 2.31 5.15 -19.13
CA ILE A 154 1.07 5.93 -19.00
C ILE A 154 1.40 7.38 -18.60
N CYS A 155 2.31 7.61 -17.65
CA CYS A 155 2.70 8.97 -17.28
C CYS A 155 3.23 9.76 -18.48
N MET A 156 4.03 9.13 -19.34
CA MET A 156 4.52 9.75 -20.56
C MET A 156 3.41 10.07 -21.57
N GLU A 157 2.41 9.19 -21.74
CA GLU A 157 1.24 9.44 -22.59
C GLU A 157 0.44 10.66 -22.14
N HIS A 158 0.42 10.91 -20.83
CA HIS A 158 -0.18 12.09 -20.19
C HIS A 158 0.77 13.31 -20.10
N GLY A 159 1.95 13.27 -20.73
CA GLY A 159 2.91 14.37 -20.75
C GLY A 159 3.71 14.56 -19.44
N LEU A 160 3.62 13.62 -18.50
CA LEU A 160 4.42 13.60 -17.28
C LEU A 160 5.78 12.95 -17.51
N LYS A 161 6.71 13.21 -16.59
CA LYS A 161 8.07 12.66 -16.68
C LYS A 161 8.12 11.25 -16.10
N PRO A 162 8.76 10.28 -16.79
CA PRO A 162 8.95 8.95 -16.24
C PRO A 162 9.90 8.97 -15.04
N LEU A 163 9.84 7.94 -14.22
CA LEU A 163 10.78 7.80 -13.10
C LEU A 163 12.22 7.67 -13.62
N LYS A 164 13.11 8.54 -13.14
CA LYS A 164 14.55 8.41 -13.41
C LYS A 164 15.21 7.53 -12.36
N PHE A 165 15.84 6.44 -12.81
CA PHE A 165 16.69 5.60 -11.96
C PHE A 165 18.04 6.29 -11.71
N GLU A 166 18.30 6.71 -10.48
CA GLU A 166 19.66 7.01 -10.03
C GLU A 166 20.30 5.72 -9.52
N GLU A 167 21.18 5.10 -10.31
CA GLU A 167 21.85 3.81 -10.00
C GLU A 167 22.53 3.78 -8.62
N ASN A 168 22.86 4.96 -8.06
CA ASN A 168 23.60 5.11 -6.81
C ASN A 168 22.73 5.30 -5.55
N LYS A 169 21.39 5.43 -5.65
CA LYS A 169 20.50 5.54 -4.46
C LYS A 169 19.79 4.23 -4.15
N LYS A 170 20.55 3.21 -3.74
CA LYS A 170 19.99 1.93 -3.29
C LYS A 170 19.51 1.99 -1.84
N LYS A 171 18.29 2.51 -1.66
CA LYS A 171 17.25 2.17 -0.65
C LYS A 171 16.45 3.42 -0.31
N GLY A 172 15.16 3.40 -0.68
CA GLY A 172 14.18 4.29 -0.03
C GLY A 172 14.13 3.96 1.46
N LEU A 173 13.94 4.99 2.28
CA LEU A 173 13.74 4.82 3.73
C LEU A 173 12.49 3.96 3.93
N SER A 174 12.57 2.97 4.83
CA SER A 174 11.40 2.27 5.32
C SER A 174 10.43 3.27 5.98
N TYR A 175 9.15 2.92 6.05
CA TYR A 175 8.17 3.79 6.72
C TYR A 175 8.57 4.11 8.17
N ALA A 176 9.19 3.15 8.87
CA ALA A 176 9.74 3.37 10.21
C ALA A 176 10.86 4.43 10.20
N GLU A 177 11.85 4.30 9.32
CA GLU A 177 12.97 5.26 9.20
C GLU A 177 12.49 6.66 8.76
N TRP A 178 11.50 6.73 7.86
CA TRP A 178 10.90 7.99 7.44
C TRP A 178 10.08 8.64 8.58
N ASN A 179 9.32 7.84 9.34
CA ASN A 179 8.52 8.32 10.47
C ASN A 179 9.42 8.80 11.63
N GLU A 180 10.52 8.09 11.90
CA GLU A 180 11.56 8.53 12.85
C GLU A 180 12.16 9.88 12.45
N LYS A 181 12.54 10.04 11.17
CA LYS A 181 13.07 11.31 10.64
C LYS A 181 12.04 12.44 10.66
N LYS A 182 10.77 12.16 10.36
CA LYS A 182 9.74 13.19 10.23
C LYS A 182 9.18 13.65 11.57
N ASN A 183 8.94 12.72 12.49
CA ASN A 183 8.22 13.02 13.73
C ASN A 183 9.14 13.12 14.95
N GLY A 184 10.44 12.82 14.85
CA GLY A 184 11.43 12.96 15.93
C GLY A 184 11.10 12.20 17.22
N ARG A 185 10.03 11.40 17.23
CA ARG A 185 9.59 10.64 18.39
C ARG A 185 10.47 9.41 18.49
N MET A 186 11.28 9.38 19.53
CA MET A 186 12.09 8.24 19.93
C MET A 186 11.29 6.95 19.75
N ASN A 187 11.76 6.11 18.85
CA ASN A 187 11.23 4.78 18.68
C ASN A 187 11.56 4.00 19.95
N TRP A 188 10.54 3.59 20.70
CA TRP A 188 10.71 2.82 21.93
C TRP A 188 11.57 1.56 21.72
N THR A 189 11.59 0.99 20.51
CA THR A 189 12.52 -0.13 20.22
C THR A 189 13.98 0.28 20.15
N HIS A 190 14.31 1.52 19.75
CA HIS A 190 15.66 2.06 19.84
C HIS A 190 16.04 2.43 21.28
N VAL A 191 15.10 2.94 22.09
CA VAL A 191 15.32 3.21 23.52
C VAL A 191 15.58 1.91 24.27
N ILE A 192 14.69 0.92 24.13
CA ILE A 192 14.84 -0.41 24.74
C ILE A 192 16.14 -1.07 24.29
N ARG A 193 16.53 -0.92 23.02
CA ARG A 193 17.79 -1.47 22.51
C ARG A 193 19.00 -0.75 23.12
N ALA A 194 18.96 0.57 23.26
CA ALA A 194 20.00 1.33 23.93
C ALA A 194 20.11 0.96 25.42
N ASP A 195 18.98 0.75 26.10
CA ASP A 195 18.93 0.32 27.50
C ASP A 195 19.51 -1.10 27.66
N ILE A 196 19.17 -2.01 26.75
CA ILE A 196 19.76 -3.35 26.70
C ILE A 196 21.27 -3.28 26.43
N ASP A 197 21.71 -2.49 25.45
CA ASP A 197 23.13 -2.34 25.11
C ASP A 197 23.92 -1.70 26.26
N LEU A 198 23.30 -0.80 27.03
CA LEU A 198 23.88 -0.18 28.22
C LEU A 198 23.97 -1.18 29.38
N ALA A 199 22.92 -1.96 29.63
CA ALA A 199 22.90 -3.00 30.65
C ALA A 199 23.95 -4.08 30.35
N LEU A 200 24.09 -4.49 29.08
CA LEU A 200 25.12 -5.45 28.65
C LEU A 200 26.54 -4.91 28.87
N LYS A 201 26.77 -3.61 28.68
CA LYS A 201 28.10 -3.00 28.90
C LYS A 201 28.55 -2.96 30.36
N HIS A 202 27.61 -2.97 31.29
CA HIS A 202 27.88 -2.84 32.73
C HIS A 202 27.65 -4.14 33.51
N SER A 203 27.48 -5.26 32.79
CA SER A 203 27.21 -6.54 33.40
C SER A 203 28.17 -7.59 32.86
N ASP A 204 28.92 -8.23 33.75
CA ASP A 204 29.79 -9.36 33.39
C ASP A 204 29.08 -10.70 33.61
N THR A 205 27.94 -10.68 34.31
CA THR A 205 27.12 -11.85 34.59
C THR A 205 25.63 -11.63 34.31
N LEU A 206 24.91 -12.73 34.00
CA LEU A 206 23.47 -12.67 33.72
C LEU A 206 22.63 -12.11 34.89
N PRO A 207 22.93 -12.40 36.18
CA PRO A 207 22.22 -11.78 37.29
C PRO A 207 22.37 -10.26 37.35
N GLU A 208 23.57 -9.72 37.12
CA GLU A 208 23.83 -8.26 37.08
C GLU A 208 23.09 -7.60 35.92
N PHE A 209 23.09 -8.24 34.74
CA PHE A 209 22.32 -7.77 33.59
C PHE A 209 20.83 -7.64 33.90
N MET A 210 20.26 -8.65 34.56
CA MET A 210 18.85 -8.65 34.95
C MET A 210 18.53 -7.63 36.05
N GLU A 211 19.50 -7.26 36.89
CA GLU A 211 19.35 -6.20 37.88
C GLU A 211 19.39 -4.81 37.22
N HIS A 212 20.33 -4.58 36.32
CA HIS A 212 20.43 -3.33 35.55
C HIS A 212 19.20 -3.08 34.68
N MET A 213 18.62 -4.14 34.09
CA MET A 213 17.37 -4.05 33.32
C MET A 213 16.12 -3.75 34.17
N LYS A 214 16.16 -3.92 35.50
CA LYS A 214 15.04 -3.59 36.41
C LYS A 214 15.04 -2.15 36.89
N MET A 215 16.18 -1.46 36.76
CA MET A 215 16.36 -0.07 37.20
C MET A 215 16.21 0.96 36.06
N ALA A 216 16.13 0.52 34.80
CA ALA A 216 15.83 1.32 33.63
C ALA A 216 14.31 1.40 33.38
#